data_AF-A0A5E5R285-F1
#
_entry.id   AF-A0A5E5R285-F1
#
_cell.length_a   1.000
_cell.length_b   1.000
_cell.length_c   1.000
_cell.angle_alpha   90.00
_cell.angle_beta   90.00
_cell.angle_gamma   90.00
#
_symmetry.space_group_name_H-M   'P 1'
#
loop_
_entity.id
_entity.type
_entity.pdbx_description
1 polymer ?
#
loop_
_entity_poly.entity_id
_entity_poly.type
_entity_poly.pdbx_seq_one_letter_code
_entity_poly.pdbx_strand_id
1 'polypeptide(L)'
;MNKGTKRNQCDGCQAGVPLENGKHRMGRPGGYPDLMSCTAHLYGAPQVQPVAWAIFDGAWISDHTADPNRAEQWAEDGKNVIALFAMPVQQPVSAFARDVLAERQRQIRQEGFSPDHDAEHRGGELALAATCYADEAVTQICQPEREPCLTQLVPGWWPFEPSWWKPSLDARKNLVKATALLLAQGDALDLQIDTELEGRPHG
;
A
#
# COMPACT_ATOMS: atom_id res chain seq x y z
N MET A 1 9.02 16.36 25.11
CA MET A 1 9.17 16.09 23.66
C MET A 1 8.52 14.75 23.35
N ASN A 2 7.43 14.73 22.59
CA ASN A 2 6.75 13.49 22.21
C ASN A 2 7.01 13.23 20.71
N LYS A 3 7.88 12.28 20.39
CA LYS A 3 8.15 11.84 19.00
C LYS A 3 7.02 10.90 18.57
N GLY A 4 5.84 11.47 18.36
CA GLY A 4 4.72 10.76 17.75
C GLY A 4 5.07 10.42 16.30
N THR A 5 5.02 9.13 16.00
CA THR A 5 5.32 8.50 14.71
C THR A 5 4.52 9.18 13.58
N LYS A 6 5.16 10.08 12.84
CA LYS A 6 4.56 10.74 11.67
C LYS A 6 4.67 9.84 10.43
N ARG A 7 3.68 8.98 10.19
CA ARG A 7 3.40 8.46 8.82
C ARG A 7 2.32 9.37 8.24
N ASN A 8 2.34 9.86 7.00
CA ASN A 8 2.86 9.41 5.70
C ASN A 8 3.24 10.63 4.83
N GLN A 9 4.22 11.41 5.29
CA GLN A 9 4.69 12.58 4.54
C GLN A 9 5.30 12.13 3.21
N CYS A 10 5.02 12.82 2.10
CA CYS A 10 5.70 12.57 0.82
C CYS A 10 7.22 12.68 0.98
N ASP A 11 7.99 11.97 0.15
CA ASP A 11 9.45 11.84 0.28
C ASP A 11 10.19 13.17 0.41
N GLY A 12 9.74 14.20 -0.30
CA GLY A 12 10.32 15.55 -0.19
C GLY A 12 10.09 16.22 1.18
N CYS A 13 8.95 15.98 1.83
CA CYS A 13 8.72 16.42 3.20
C CYS A 13 9.56 15.62 4.21
N GLN A 14 9.71 14.31 4.00
CA GLN A 14 10.55 13.47 4.87
C GLN A 14 12.02 13.87 4.79
N ALA A 15 12.50 14.21 3.59
CA ALA A 15 13.86 14.66 3.34
C ALA A 15 14.10 16.14 3.68
N GLY A 16 13.10 16.87 4.18
CA GLY A 16 13.23 18.29 4.54
C GLY A 16 13.43 19.24 3.35
N VAL A 17 13.05 18.82 2.14
CA VAL A 17 13.21 19.60 0.91
C VAL A 17 12.18 20.73 0.88
N PRO A 18 12.59 22.00 0.67
CA PRO A 18 11.67 23.13 0.57
C PRO A 18 10.64 22.99 -0.55
N LEU A 19 9.49 23.64 -0.38
CA LEU A 19 8.44 23.73 -1.39
C LEU A 19 8.71 24.89 -2.34
N GLU A 20 8.65 24.62 -3.64
CA GLU A 20 8.57 25.60 -4.72
C GLU A 20 7.23 25.40 -5.43
N ASN A 21 6.31 26.36 -5.32
CA ASN A 21 4.98 26.31 -5.96
C ASN A 21 4.18 25.01 -5.68
N GLY A 22 4.21 24.52 -4.44
CA GLY A 22 3.49 23.31 -4.01
C GLY A 22 4.16 21.98 -4.41
N LYS A 23 5.39 22.03 -4.94
CA LYS A 23 6.18 20.85 -5.32
C LYS A 23 7.53 20.86 -4.61
N HIS A 24 8.05 19.68 -4.31
CA HIS A 24 9.45 19.49 -3.93
C HIS A 24 10.28 19.42 -5.21
N ARG A 25 11.35 20.20 -5.27
CA ARG A 25 12.38 20.07 -6.31
C ARG A 25 13.38 19.02 -5.86
N MET A 26 13.33 17.86 -6.50
CA MET A 26 14.35 16.83 -6.37
C MET A 26 15.45 17.09 -7.42
N GLY A 27 16.70 16.80 -7.07
CA GLY A 27 17.85 17.01 -7.94
C GLY A 27 18.60 18.33 -7.75
N ARG A 28 19.76 18.47 -8.42
CA ARG A 28 20.66 19.62 -8.27
C ARG A 28 20.14 20.84 -9.05
N PRO A 29 20.31 22.07 -8.53
CA PRO A 29 20.03 23.29 -9.27
C PRO A 29 20.76 23.31 -10.62
N GLY A 30 20.03 23.49 -11.73
CA GLY A 30 20.57 23.48 -13.09
C GLY A 30 20.49 22.13 -13.83
N GLY A 31 20.03 21.06 -13.17
CA GLY A 31 19.69 19.78 -13.80
C GLY A 31 18.25 19.72 -14.33
N TYR A 32 17.83 18.54 -14.83
CA TYR A 32 16.44 18.32 -15.21
C TYR A 32 15.53 18.47 -13.96
N PRO A 33 14.40 19.20 -14.05
CA PRO A 33 13.56 19.45 -12.89
C PRO A 33 12.73 18.22 -12.52
N ASP A 34 13.20 17.42 -11.57
CA ASP A 34 12.42 16.33 -10.96
C ASP A 34 11.47 16.93 -9.92
N LEU A 35 10.31 17.41 -10.37
CA LEU A 35 9.30 18.01 -9.51
C LEU A 35 8.33 16.95 -8.99
N MET A 36 8.34 16.75 -7.67
CA MET A 36 7.37 15.91 -6.96
C MET A 36 6.31 16.78 -6.29
N SER A 37 5.03 16.56 -6.61
CA SER A 37 3.93 17.28 -5.95
C SER A 37 3.85 16.94 -4.46
N CYS A 38 3.73 17.94 -3.60
CA CYS A 38 3.59 17.71 -2.17
C CYS A 38 2.19 17.23 -1.83
N THR A 39 2.08 16.01 -1.30
CA THR A 39 0.81 15.42 -0.85
C THR A 39 0.57 15.57 0.65
N ALA A 40 1.40 16.32 1.38
CA ALA A 40 1.24 16.52 2.82
C ALA A 40 -0.16 17.06 3.21
N HIS A 41 -0.78 17.85 2.33
CA HIS A 41 -2.14 18.37 2.51
C HIS A 41 -3.23 17.29 2.44
N LEU A 42 -2.97 16.15 1.78
CA LEU A 42 -3.88 15.00 1.75
C LEU A 42 -3.89 14.25 3.09
N TYR A 43 -2.93 14.57 3.96
CA TYR A 43 -2.69 13.88 5.23
C TYR A 43 -2.81 14.86 6.39
N GLY A 44 -4.02 15.39 6.56
CA GLY A 44 -4.39 16.09 7.78
C GLY A 44 -4.41 15.12 8.96
N ALA A 45 -3.96 15.57 10.14
CA ALA A 45 -4.29 14.88 11.37
C ALA A 45 -5.81 14.68 11.39
N PRO A 46 -6.33 13.46 11.61
CA PRO A 46 -7.76 13.24 11.60
C PRO A 46 -8.39 14.18 12.65
N GLN A 47 -9.41 14.94 12.27
CA GLN A 47 -10.22 15.65 13.25
C GLN A 47 -11.03 14.59 14.00
N VAL A 48 -10.44 14.04 15.05
CA VAL A 48 -11.08 13.02 15.89
C VAL A 48 -11.81 13.76 17.00
N GLN A 49 -13.05 14.19 16.75
CA GLN A 49 -13.93 14.46 17.88
C GLN A 49 -14.19 13.12 18.60
N PRO A 50 -14.22 13.09 19.95
CA PRO A 50 -14.58 11.88 20.67
C PRO A 50 -15.96 11.41 20.24
N VAL A 51 -16.14 10.09 20.10
CA VAL A 51 -17.43 9.48 19.79
C VAL A 51 -18.16 9.05 21.06
N ALA A 52 -17.43 8.92 22.17
CA ALA A 52 -17.95 8.60 23.49
C ALA A 52 -16.94 8.98 24.57
N TRP A 53 -17.36 8.89 25.83
CA TRP A 53 -16.54 9.07 27.03
C TRP A 53 -16.86 7.95 28.02
N ALA A 54 -15.86 7.51 28.77
CA ALA A 54 -16.00 6.46 29.77
C ALA A 54 -15.32 6.85 31.08
N ILE A 55 -15.88 6.38 32.20
CA ILE A 55 -15.25 6.44 33.52
C ILE A 55 -14.83 5.04 33.96
N PHE A 56 -13.77 4.97 34.76
CA PHE A 56 -13.17 3.71 35.18
C PHE A 56 -13.23 3.55 36.70
N ASP A 57 -13.46 2.31 37.15
CA ASP A 57 -13.20 1.87 38.52
C ASP A 57 -12.12 0.79 38.48
N GLY A 58 -10.90 1.17 38.89
CA GLY A 58 -9.70 0.36 38.67
C GLY A 58 -9.47 0.09 37.18
N ALA A 59 -9.53 -1.19 36.79
CA ALA A 59 -9.32 -1.64 35.41
C ALA A 59 -10.61 -1.80 34.59
N TRP A 60 -11.79 -1.53 35.18
CA TRP A 60 -13.08 -1.76 34.55
C TRP A 60 -13.77 -0.45 34.19
N ILE A 61 -14.45 -0.43 33.05
CA ILE A 61 -15.35 0.67 32.69
C ILE A 61 -16.57 0.59 33.63
N SER A 62 -16.77 1.62 34.45
CA SER A 62 -17.88 1.69 35.38
C SER A 62 -19.13 2.35 34.77
N ASP A 63 -18.95 3.32 33.87
CA ASP A 63 -20.03 3.93 33.08
C ASP A 63 -19.46 4.54 31.78
N HIS A 64 -20.32 4.76 30.78
CA HIS A 64 -19.97 5.41 29.51
C HIS A 64 -21.13 6.22 28.94
N THR A 65 -20.82 7.24 28.13
CA THR A 65 -21.80 8.13 27.50
C THR A 65 -21.33 8.57 26.12
N ALA A 66 -22.27 8.78 25.19
CA ALA A 66 -22.01 9.46 23.92
C ALA A 66 -22.44 10.94 23.96
N ASP A 67 -23.06 11.38 25.07
CA ASP A 67 -23.44 12.78 25.30
C ASP A 67 -22.26 13.55 25.94
N PRO A 68 -21.70 14.58 25.26
CA PRO A 68 -20.57 15.36 25.77
C PRO A 68 -20.92 16.11 27.06
N ASN A 69 -22.17 16.56 27.25
CA ASN A 69 -22.54 17.31 28.44
C ASN A 69 -22.48 16.44 29.70
N ARG A 70 -22.88 15.17 29.57
CA ARG A 70 -22.77 14.18 30.66
C ARG A 70 -21.31 13.86 30.98
N ALA A 71 -20.44 13.85 29.97
CA ALA A 71 -19.01 13.64 30.17
C ALA A 71 -18.36 14.84 30.88
N GLU A 72 -18.75 16.07 30.53
CA GLU A 72 -18.33 17.29 31.22
C GLU A 72 -18.77 17.29 32.68
N GLN A 73 -20.03 16.93 32.95
CA GLN A 73 -20.54 16.84 34.32
C GLN A 73 -19.75 15.82 35.17
N TRP A 74 -19.36 14.67 34.60
CA TRP A 74 -18.49 13.73 35.32
C TRP A 74 -17.10 14.28 35.61
N ALA A 75 -16.55 15.09 34.70
CA ALA A 75 -15.27 15.74 34.92
C ALA A 75 -15.37 16.80 36.03
N GLU A 76 -16.47 17.55 36.07
CA GLU A 76 -16.79 18.50 37.15
C GLU A 76 -16.97 17.80 38.50
N ASP A 77 -17.60 16.61 38.50
CA ASP A 77 -17.74 15.74 39.67
C ASP A 77 -16.41 15.08 40.11
N GLY A 78 -15.29 15.38 39.43
CA GLY A 78 -13.96 14.87 39.77
C GLY A 78 -13.69 13.43 39.35
N LYS A 79 -14.50 12.86 38.46
CA LYS A 79 -14.29 11.50 37.95
C LYS A 79 -13.21 11.47 36.87
N ASN A 80 -12.52 10.35 36.76
CA ASN A 80 -11.54 10.13 35.70
C ASN A 80 -12.22 9.77 34.38
N VAL A 81 -12.54 10.79 33.58
CA VAL A 81 -13.22 10.66 32.28
C VAL A 81 -12.19 10.47 31.16
N ILE A 82 -12.35 9.41 30.38
CA ILE A 82 -11.52 9.09 29.22
C ILE A 82 -12.34 9.26 27.94
N ALA A 83 -11.86 10.09 27.01
CA ALA A 83 -12.43 10.23 25.68
C ALA A 83 -12.13 8.97 24.83
N LEU A 84 -13.18 8.39 24.25
CA LEU A 84 -13.11 7.29 23.31
C LEU A 84 -13.25 7.84 21.89
N PHE A 85 -12.37 7.39 21.02
CA PHE A 85 -12.32 7.82 19.63
C PHE A 85 -12.65 6.65 18.73
N ALA A 86 -13.54 6.85 17.75
CA ALA A 86 -13.67 5.90 16.67
C ALA A 86 -12.44 6.03 15.79
N MET A 87 -11.75 4.92 15.56
CA MET A 87 -10.97 4.81 14.34
C MET A 87 -11.99 4.86 13.19
N PRO A 88 -11.83 5.73 12.19
CA PRO A 88 -12.67 5.65 11.00
C PRO A 88 -12.61 4.20 10.53
N VAL A 89 -13.78 3.58 10.32
CA VAL A 89 -13.85 2.27 9.68
C VAL A 89 -13.04 2.42 8.40
N GLN A 90 -11.85 1.79 8.35
CA GLN A 90 -11.05 1.78 7.14
C GLN A 90 -11.98 1.29 6.05
N GLN A 91 -12.09 2.04 4.94
CA GLN A 91 -12.98 1.63 3.87
C GLN A 91 -12.71 0.16 3.55
N PRO A 92 -13.75 -0.69 3.48
CA PRO A 92 -13.54 -2.10 3.29
C PRO A 92 -12.71 -2.31 2.02
N VAL A 93 -11.55 -2.96 2.16
CA VAL A 93 -10.65 -3.31 1.06
C VAL A 93 -11.48 -3.95 -0.05
N SER A 94 -11.36 -3.47 -1.29
CA SER A 94 -12.19 -3.95 -2.40
C SER A 94 -12.05 -5.46 -2.60
N ALA A 95 -13.06 -6.12 -3.17
CA ALA A 95 -12.98 -7.56 -3.46
C ALA A 95 -11.77 -7.91 -4.34
N PHE A 96 -11.43 -7.04 -5.29
CA PHE A 96 -10.25 -7.19 -6.13
C PHE A 96 -8.95 -7.14 -5.32
N ALA A 97 -8.80 -6.16 -4.42
CA ALA A 97 -7.61 -6.07 -3.59
C ALA A 97 -7.45 -7.27 -2.64
N ARG A 98 -8.56 -7.82 -2.12
CA ARG A 98 -8.52 -9.08 -1.35
C ARG A 98 -8.02 -10.26 -2.19
N ASP A 99 -8.49 -10.38 -3.43
CA ASP A 99 -8.09 -11.46 -4.32
C ASP A 99 -6.62 -11.34 -4.74
N VAL A 100 -6.11 -10.12 -4.93
CA VAL A 100 -4.68 -9.87 -5.17
C VAL A 100 -3.83 -10.37 -4.01
N LEU A 101 -4.20 -10.05 -2.77
CA LEU A 101 -3.47 -10.53 -1.59
C LEU A 101 -3.56 -12.06 -1.45
N ALA A 102 -4.71 -12.65 -1.78
CA ALA A 102 -4.88 -14.11 -1.79
C ALA A 102 -4.01 -14.78 -2.86
N GLU A 103 -3.94 -14.22 -4.08
CA GLU A 103 -3.07 -14.74 -5.14
C GLU A 103 -1.60 -14.61 -4.77
N ARG A 104 -1.18 -13.50 -4.15
CA ARG A 104 0.19 -13.35 -3.66
C ARG A 104 0.54 -14.40 -2.61
N GLN A 105 -0.36 -14.68 -1.66
CA GLN A 105 -0.19 -15.76 -0.69
C GLN A 105 -0.13 -17.14 -1.36
N ARG A 106 -0.92 -17.36 -2.42
CA ARG A 106 -0.89 -18.60 -3.20
C ARG A 106 0.46 -18.80 -3.87
N GLN A 107 1.00 -17.78 -4.54
CA GLN A 107 2.31 -17.80 -5.19
C GLN A 107 3.41 -18.18 -4.19
N ILE A 108 3.43 -17.55 -3.01
CA ILE A 108 4.39 -17.88 -1.94
C ILE A 108 4.23 -19.33 -1.49
N ARG A 109 3.00 -19.77 -1.16
CA ARG A 109 2.77 -21.08 -0.52
C ARG A 109 2.84 -22.27 -1.47
N GLN A 110 2.42 -22.09 -2.72
CA GLN A 110 2.30 -23.19 -3.69
C GLN A 110 3.47 -23.24 -4.66
N GLU A 111 3.97 -22.07 -5.09
CA GLU A 111 5.05 -22.00 -6.09
C GLU A 111 6.42 -21.75 -5.44
N GLY A 112 6.46 -21.39 -4.15
CA GLY A 112 7.71 -21.12 -3.43
C GLY A 112 8.33 -19.76 -3.72
N PHE A 113 7.57 -18.84 -4.33
CA PHE A 113 8.02 -17.48 -4.67
C PHE A 113 8.06 -16.60 -3.43
N SER A 114 9.05 -16.85 -2.56
CA SER A 114 9.30 -16.09 -1.34
C SER A 114 9.75 -14.66 -1.64
N PRO A 115 9.68 -13.73 -0.66
CA PRO A 115 10.27 -12.40 -0.82
C PRO A 115 11.76 -12.43 -1.19
N ASP A 116 12.52 -13.39 -0.64
CA ASP A 116 13.94 -13.57 -0.97
C ASP A 116 14.14 -14.01 -2.44
N HIS A 117 13.32 -14.96 -2.92
CA HIS A 117 13.31 -15.36 -4.33
C HIS A 117 12.99 -14.17 -5.23
N ASP A 118 11.99 -13.38 -4.86
CA ASP A 118 11.56 -12.23 -5.67
C ASP A 118 12.62 -11.12 -5.70
N ALA A 119 13.41 -10.98 -4.63
CA ALA A 119 14.54 -10.06 -4.56
C ALA A 119 15.72 -10.44 -5.48
N GLU A 120 15.77 -11.68 -5.99
CA GLU A 120 16.72 -12.09 -7.03
C GLU A 120 16.35 -11.51 -8.41
N HIS A 121 15.09 -11.12 -8.63
CA HIS A 121 14.59 -10.52 -9.87
C HIS A 121 14.79 -8.99 -9.93
N ARG A 122 16.07 -8.61 -9.99
CA ARG A 122 16.51 -7.19 -9.94
C ARG A 122 16.33 -6.45 -11.27
N GLY A 123 16.15 -7.17 -12.37
CA GLY A 123 16.00 -6.60 -13.71
C GLY A 123 14.59 -6.10 -14.02
N GLY A 124 13.65 -6.23 -13.08
CA GLY A 124 12.24 -5.90 -13.30
C GLY A 124 11.44 -7.04 -13.93
N GLU A 125 11.94 -8.28 -13.85
CA GLU A 125 11.32 -9.45 -14.47
C GLU A 125 9.90 -9.71 -13.93
N LEU A 126 9.65 -9.47 -12.64
CA LEU A 126 8.31 -9.63 -12.06
C LEU A 126 7.34 -8.57 -12.60
N ALA A 127 7.81 -7.32 -12.74
CA ALA A 127 7.01 -6.27 -13.39
C ALA A 127 6.75 -6.57 -14.87
N LEU A 128 7.74 -7.09 -15.60
CA LEU A 128 7.55 -7.46 -17.01
C LEU A 128 6.62 -8.67 -17.17
N ALA A 129 6.66 -9.64 -16.27
CA ALA A 129 5.67 -10.72 -16.23
C ALA A 129 4.27 -10.19 -15.91
N ALA A 130 4.16 -9.18 -15.02
CA ALA A 130 2.90 -8.53 -14.73
C ALA A 130 2.29 -7.83 -15.95
N THR A 131 3.09 -7.13 -16.76
CA THR A 131 2.59 -6.48 -17.98
C THR A 131 2.04 -7.50 -18.97
N CYS A 132 2.66 -8.69 -19.08
CA CYS A 132 2.15 -9.77 -19.93
C CYS A 132 0.73 -10.21 -19.53
N TYR A 133 0.49 -10.43 -18.23
CA TYR A 133 -0.85 -10.79 -17.75
C TYR A 133 -1.85 -9.63 -17.90
N ALA A 134 -1.42 -8.39 -17.69
CA ALA A 134 -2.27 -7.22 -17.87
C ALA A 134 -2.66 -7.02 -19.36
N ASP A 135 -1.71 -7.20 -20.28
CA ASP A 135 -1.93 -7.11 -21.72
C ASP A 135 -2.90 -8.19 -22.24
N GLU A 136 -2.76 -9.42 -21.75
CA GLU A 136 -3.73 -10.48 -22.05
C GLU A 136 -5.13 -10.14 -21.51
N ALA A 137 -5.22 -9.59 -20.30
CA ALA A 137 -6.50 -9.14 -19.75
C ALA A 137 -7.14 -8.02 -20.58
N VAL A 138 -6.35 -7.02 -21.01
CA VAL A 138 -6.80 -5.94 -21.90
C VAL A 138 -7.31 -6.52 -23.21
N THR A 139 -6.57 -7.45 -23.79
CA THR A 139 -6.96 -8.12 -25.04
C THR A 139 -8.30 -8.84 -24.88
N GLN A 140 -8.49 -9.60 -23.80
CA GLN A 140 -9.76 -10.29 -23.51
C GLN A 140 -10.94 -9.31 -23.32
N ILE A 141 -10.69 -8.14 -22.73
CA ILE A 141 -11.72 -7.10 -22.54
C ILE A 141 -12.07 -6.43 -23.87
N CYS A 142 -11.07 -6.13 -24.70
CA CYS A 142 -11.26 -5.40 -25.95
C CYS A 142 -11.70 -6.28 -27.13
N GLN A 143 -11.44 -7.59 -27.07
CA GLN A 143 -11.75 -8.56 -28.12
C GLN A 143 -12.45 -9.79 -27.52
N PRO A 144 -13.69 -9.66 -27.00
CA PRO A 144 -14.38 -10.75 -26.31
C PRO A 144 -14.70 -11.95 -27.23
N GLU A 145 -14.74 -11.75 -28.54
CA GLU A 145 -14.91 -12.78 -29.58
C GLU A 145 -13.63 -13.52 -29.97
N ARG A 146 -12.47 -13.14 -29.40
CA ARG A 146 -11.19 -13.77 -29.72
C ARG A 146 -11.19 -15.25 -29.31
N GLU A 147 -10.63 -16.08 -30.18
CA GLU A 147 -10.47 -17.52 -29.92
C GLU A 147 -9.72 -17.79 -28.61
N PRO A 148 -10.32 -18.53 -27.65
CA PRO A 148 -9.72 -18.76 -26.32
C PRO A 148 -8.35 -19.46 -26.36
N CYS A 149 -8.05 -20.22 -27.42
CA CYS A 149 -6.76 -20.87 -27.58
C CYS A 149 -5.61 -19.87 -27.70
N LEU A 150 -5.87 -18.66 -28.20
CA LEU A 150 -4.87 -17.61 -28.36
C LEU A 150 -4.41 -17.02 -27.04
N THR A 151 -5.18 -17.18 -25.96
CA THR A 151 -4.76 -16.80 -24.59
C THR A 151 -3.57 -17.64 -24.15
N GLN A 152 -3.43 -18.88 -24.63
CA GLN A 152 -2.36 -19.79 -24.22
C GLN A 152 -1.01 -19.50 -24.91
N LEU A 153 -0.98 -18.59 -25.90
CA LEU A 153 0.25 -18.20 -26.56
C LEU A 153 1.12 -17.39 -25.59
N VAL A 154 2.39 -17.80 -25.46
CA VAL A 154 3.36 -17.11 -24.60
C VAL A 154 3.72 -15.75 -25.23
N PRO A 155 3.55 -14.63 -24.52
CA PRO A 155 3.93 -13.32 -25.03
C PRO A 155 5.43 -13.24 -25.32
N GLY A 156 5.82 -12.57 -26.40
CA GLY A 156 7.23 -12.50 -26.82
C GLY A 156 8.17 -11.83 -25.81
N TRP A 157 7.63 -10.98 -24.93
CA TRP A 157 8.34 -10.32 -23.84
C TRP A 157 8.16 -11.01 -22.48
N TRP A 158 7.59 -12.21 -22.44
CA TRP A 158 7.50 -13.00 -21.21
C TRP A 158 8.92 -13.33 -20.70
N PRO A 159 9.29 -12.97 -19.45
CA PRO A 159 10.67 -13.04 -18.99
C PRO A 159 11.09 -14.41 -18.45
N PHE A 160 10.14 -15.33 -18.25
CA PHE A 160 10.39 -16.63 -17.63
C PHE A 160 10.27 -17.78 -18.63
N GLU A 161 10.51 -19.01 -18.18
CA GLU A 161 10.30 -20.18 -19.03
C GLU A 161 8.85 -20.20 -19.55
N PRO A 162 8.63 -20.57 -20.83
CA PRO A 162 7.30 -20.70 -21.42
C PRO A 162 6.30 -21.54 -20.60
N SER A 163 6.79 -22.55 -19.88
CA SER A 163 5.98 -23.44 -19.02
C SER A 163 5.29 -22.70 -17.86
N TRP A 164 5.83 -21.53 -17.47
CA TRP A 164 5.32 -20.70 -16.39
C TRP A 164 4.27 -19.69 -16.84
N TRP A 165 4.05 -19.55 -18.15
CA TRP A 165 2.92 -18.81 -18.69
C TRP A 165 1.64 -19.61 -18.45
N LYS A 166 0.87 -19.20 -17.44
CA LYS A 166 -0.36 -19.87 -17.01
C LYS A 166 -1.53 -18.88 -17.00
N PRO A 167 -1.94 -18.33 -18.14
CA PRO A 167 -3.01 -17.34 -18.22
C PRO A 167 -4.38 -17.96 -17.92
N SER A 168 -5.27 -17.12 -17.41
CA SER A 168 -6.68 -17.44 -17.22
C SER A 168 -7.48 -17.04 -18.46
N LEU A 169 -8.57 -17.75 -18.75
CA LEU A 169 -9.58 -17.30 -19.72
C LEU A 169 -10.47 -16.17 -19.17
N ASP A 170 -10.30 -15.83 -17.89
CA ASP A 170 -10.98 -14.74 -17.20
C ASP A 170 -10.01 -13.56 -17.01
N ALA A 171 -10.31 -12.45 -17.69
CA ALA A 171 -9.53 -11.21 -17.65
C ALA A 171 -9.32 -10.68 -16.23
N ARG A 172 -10.33 -10.79 -15.36
CA ARG A 172 -10.21 -10.34 -13.97
C ARG A 172 -9.14 -11.13 -13.23
N LYS A 173 -9.05 -12.45 -13.45
CA LYS A 173 -8.01 -13.29 -12.83
C LYS A 173 -6.61 -12.97 -13.35
N ASN A 174 -6.49 -12.61 -14.63
CA ASN A 174 -5.22 -12.14 -15.19
C ASN A 174 -4.78 -10.80 -14.56
N LEU A 175 -5.71 -9.85 -14.35
CA LEU A 175 -5.41 -8.63 -13.60
C LEU A 175 -5.01 -8.88 -12.14
N VAL A 176 -5.62 -9.88 -11.49
CA VAL A 176 -5.23 -10.31 -10.14
C VAL A 176 -3.78 -10.84 -10.13
N LYS A 177 -3.41 -11.70 -11.08
CA LYS A 177 -2.04 -12.21 -11.23
C LYS A 177 -1.04 -11.09 -11.53
N ALA A 178 -1.38 -10.19 -12.44
CA ALA A 178 -0.56 -9.03 -12.78
C ALA A 178 -0.29 -8.17 -11.55
N THR A 179 -1.33 -7.81 -10.81
CA THR A 179 -1.19 -6.98 -9.61
C THR A 179 -0.40 -7.70 -8.51
N ALA A 180 -0.58 -9.02 -8.34
CA ALA A 180 0.18 -9.81 -7.38
C ALA A 180 1.69 -9.83 -7.71
N LEU A 181 2.05 -9.90 -8.99
CA LEU A 181 3.45 -9.80 -9.45
C LEU A 181 4.01 -8.38 -9.27
N LEU A 182 3.20 -7.34 -9.47
CA LEU A 182 3.62 -5.95 -9.16
C LEU A 182 3.87 -5.75 -7.66
N LEU A 183 3.04 -6.34 -6.79
CA LEU A 183 3.31 -6.33 -5.34
C LEU A 183 4.64 -7.01 -5.03
N ALA A 184 4.88 -8.19 -5.61
CA ALA A 184 6.15 -8.90 -5.43
C ALA A 184 7.37 -8.07 -5.88
N GLN A 185 7.29 -7.38 -7.02
CA GLN A 185 8.35 -6.48 -7.47
C GLN A 185 8.54 -5.29 -6.54
N GLY A 186 7.45 -4.70 -6.04
CA GLY A 186 7.51 -3.59 -5.08
C GLY A 186 8.19 -3.99 -3.78
N ASP A 187 7.78 -5.12 -3.19
CA ASP A 187 8.40 -5.68 -1.99
C ASP A 187 9.89 -5.97 -2.20
N ALA A 188 10.26 -6.48 -3.39
CA ALA A 188 11.66 -6.71 -3.75
C ALA A 188 12.46 -5.41 -3.85
N LEU A 189 11.88 -4.31 -4.37
CA LEU A 189 12.52 -2.99 -4.42
C LEU A 189 12.70 -2.40 -3.02
N ASP A 190 11.68 -2.49 -2.16
CA ASP A 190 11.76 -2.01 -0.78
C ASP A 190 12.90 -2.72 -0.02
N LEU A 191 13.01 -4.05 -0.16
CA LEU A 191 14.10 -4.80 0.46
C LEU A 191 15.49 -4.41 -0.06
N GLN A 192 15.60 -4.10 -1.36
CA GLN A 192 16.86 -3.62 -1.96
C GLN A 192 17.25 -2.25 -1.41
N ILE A 193 16.28 -1.33 -1.29
CA ILE A 193 16.49 0.00 -0.72
C ILE A 193 16.96 -0.11 0.72
N ASP A 194 16.30 -0.94 1.54
CA ASP A 194 16.69 -1.15 2.94
C ASP A 194 18.12 -1.70 3.05
N THR A 195 18.47 -2.68 2.22
CA THR A 195 19.82 -3.26 2.17
C THR A 195 20.88 -2.21 1.79
N GLU A 196 20.58 -1.34 0.81
CA GLU A 196 21.48 -0.26 0.39
C GLU A 196 21.66 0.82 1.48
N LEU A 197 20.60 1.11 2.23
CA LEU A 197 20.63 2.08 3.33
C LEU A 197 21.45 1.57 4.53
N GLU A 198 21.32 0.29 4.87
CA GLU A 198 22.10 -0.36 5.93
C GLU A 198 23.58 -0.55 5.54
N GLY A 199 23.87 -0.74 4.25
CA GLY A 199 25.22 -0.95 3.71
C GLY A 199 26.06 0.32 3.51
N ARG A 200 25.50 1.52 3.64
CA ARG A 200 26.28 2.77 3.55
C ARG A 200 27.01 3.02 4.87
N PRO A 201 28.37 2.99 4.92
CA PRO A 201 29.07 3.47 6.09
C PRO A 201 28.69 4.94 6.29
N HIS A 202 28.26 5.29 7.50
CA HIS A 202 28.07 6.66 7.92
C HIS A 202 29.41 7.40 7.75
N GLY A 203 29.57 8.08 6.61
CA GLY A 203 30.65 9.01 6.33
C GLY A 203 30.40 10.36 6.98
#